data_AF-A0A080ZK27-F1
#
_entry.id   AF-A0A080ZK27-F1
#
_cell.length_a   1.000
_cell.length_b   1.000
_cell.length_c   1.000
_cell.angle_alpha   90.00
_cell.angle_beta   90.00
_cell.angle_gamma   90.00
#
_symmetry.space_group_name_H-M   'P 1'
#
loop_
_entity.id
_entity.type
_entity.pdbx_description
1 polymer ?
#
loop_
_entity_poly.entity_id
_entity_poly.type
_entity_poly.pdbx_seq_one_letter_code
_entity_poly.pdbx_strand_id
1 'polypeptide(L)' 'MDLLKAIQNDVLKQKEEETQNQFSSVADFREFILASHPSADVSVSLTMCCLHSERLHGDHGTRVTLVDAAQRD' A
#
# COMPACT_ATOMS: atom_id res chain seq x y z
N MET A 1 5.36 -33.23 -11.67
CA MET A 1 4.03 -32.58 -11.59
C MET A 1 3.84 -31.86 -10.26
N ASP A 2 4.36 -32.38 -9.15
CA ASP A 2 4.15 -31.78 -7.82
C ASP A 2 4.91 -30.47 -7.60
N LEU A 3 6.12 -30.34 -8.17
CA LEU A 3 6.89 -29.09 -8.10
C LEU A 3 6.17 -27.91 -8.78
N LEU A 4 5.56 -28.14 -9.94
CA LEU A 4 4.78 -27.11 -10.63
C LEU A 4 3.54 -26.70 -9.84
N LYS A 5 2.86 -27.66 -9.21
CA LYS A 5 1.71 -27.38 -8.32
C LYS A 5 2.13 -26.59 -7.09
N ALA A 6 3.27 -26.92 -6.48
CA ALA A 6 3.81 -26.18 -5.34
C ALA A 6 4.11 -24.72 -5.72
N ILE A 7 4.82 -24.49 -6.82
CA ILE A 7 5.11 -23.13 -7.32
C ILE A 7 3.81 -22.36 -7.60
N GLN A 8 2.82 -23.01 -8.22
CA GLN A 8 1.54 -22.36 -8.51
C GLN A 8 0.80 -21.94 -7.23
N ASN A 9 0.82 -22.79 -6.20
CA ASN A 9 0.20 -22.48 -4.91
C ASN A 9 0.93 -21.32 -4.20
N ASP A 10 2.26 -21.30 -4.24
CA ASP A 10 3.06 -20.22 -3.65
C ASP A 10 2.77 -18.88 -4.35
N VAL A 11 2.68 -18.87 -5.68
CA VAL A 11 2.31 -17.67 -6.45
C VAL A 11 0.89 -17.20 -6.13
N LEU A 12 -0.06 -18.12 -5.95
CA LEU A 12 -1.43 -17.77 -5.54
C LEU A 12 -1.46 -17.15 -4.14
N LYS A 13 -0.70 -17.72 -3.19
CA LYS A 13 -0.57 -17.20 -1.83
C LYS A 13 0.04 -15.80 -1.83
N GLN A 14 1.09 -15.58 -2.61
CA GLN A 14 1.71 -14.26 -2.75
C GLN A 14 0.72 -13.23 -3.30
N LYS A 15 -0.08 -13.58 -4.31
CA LYS A 15 -1.11 -12.67 -4.85
C LYS A 15 -2.19 -12.32 -3.84
N GLU A 16 -2.58 -13.29 -3.00
CA GLU A 16 -3.54 -13.06 -1.92
C GLU A 16 -2.94 -12.12 -0.87
N GLU A 17 -1.69 -12.32 -0.48
CA GLU A 17 -0.96 -11.45 0.46
C GLU A 17 -0.75 -10.04 -0.11
N GLU A 18 -0.40 -9.89 -1.39
CA GLU A 18 -0.29 -8.60 -2.08
C GLU A 18 -1.63 -7.85 -2.11
N THR A 19 -2.75 -8.57 -2.26
CA THR A 19 -4.09 -7.97 -2.20
C THR A 19 -4.40 -7.42 -0.81
N GLN A 20 -3.82 -7.99 0.25
CA GLN A 20 -3.97 -7.51 1.63
C GLN A 20 -3.06 -6.31 1.96
N ASN A 21 -2.03 -6.05 1.14
CA ASN A 21 -1.14 -4.90 1.30
C ASN A 21 -1.70 -3.59 0.72
N GLN A 22 -3.00 -3.55 0.42
CA GLN A 22 -3.70 -2.36 -0.05
C GLN A 22 -4.52 -1.73 1.07
N PHE A 23 -4.21 -0.47 1.38
CA PHE A 23 -4.84 0.29 2.46
C PHE A 23 -5.56 1.51 1.91
N SER A 24 -6.61 1.96 2.61
CA SER A 24 -7.36 3.20 2.32
C SER A 24 -7.36 4.18 3.49
N SER A 25 -6.69 3.82 4.59
CA SER A 25 -6.60 4.54 5.87
C SER A 25 -5.14 4.55 6.33
N VAL A 26 -4.66 5.72 6.76
CA VAL A 26 -3.32 5.85 7.36
C VAL A 26 -3.24 5.11 8.69
N ALA A 27 -4.35 5.00 9.43
CA ALA A 27 -4.38 4.30 10.71
C ALA A 27 -4.09 2.81 10.51
N ASP A 28 -4.83 2.16 9.62
CA ASP A 28 -4.73 0.73 9.34
C ASP A 28 -3.35 0.38 8.76
N PHE A 29 -2.83 1.25 7.89
CA PHE A 29 -1.47 1.12 7.35
C PHE A 29 -0.41 1.15 8.45
N ARG A 30 -0.52 2.09 9.40
CA ARG A 30 0.42 2.18 10.53
C ARG A 30 0.30 0.98 11.45
N GLU A 31 -0.92 0.54 11.73
CA GLU A 31 -1.17 -0.66 12.53
C GLU A 31 -0.54 -1.89 11.87
N PHE A 32 -0.70 -2.06 10.56
CA PHE A 32 -0.05 -3.13 9.81
C PHE A 32 1.47 -3.10 9.98
N ILE A 33 2.13 -1.96 9.80
CA ILE A 33 3.59 -1.87 9.96
C ILE A 33 4.03 -2.25 11.36
N LEU A 34 3.31 -1.76 12.38
CA LEU A 34 3.63 -2.01 13.78
C LEU A 34 3.34 -3.46 14.22
N ALA A 35 2.31 -4.09 13.65
CA ALA A 35 1.95 -5.46 13.99
C ALA A 35 2.81 -6.47 13.24
N SER A 36 2.98 -6.28 11.93
CA SER A 36 3.61 -7.27 11.04
C SER A 36 5.13 -7.14 10.93
N HIS A 37 5.70 -5.96 11.25
CA HIS A 37 7.13 -5.66 11.08
C HIS A 37 7.67 -6.15 9.72
N PRO A 38 7.11 -5.64 8.61
CA PRO A 38 7.34 -6.23 7.30
C PRO A 38 8.80 -6.07 6.88
N SER A 39 9.26 -7.04 6.09
CA SER A 39 10.58 -7.01 5.45
C SER A 39 10.68 -5.86 4.43
N ALA A 40 11.90 -5.44 4.12
CA ALA A 40 12.18 -4.32 3.23
C ALA A 40 11.73 -4.54 1.77
N ASP A 41 11.47 -5.79 1.38
CA ASP A 41 10.97 -6.19 0.06
C ASP A 41 9.43 -6.21 -0.03
N VAL A 42 8.72 -5.97 1.08
CA VAL A 42 7.25 -5.90 1.08
C VAL A 42 6.80 -4.56 0.53
N SER A 43 6.08 -4.60 -0.59
CA SER A 43 5.43 -3.42 -1.16
C SER A 43 4.02 -3.26 -0.61
N VAL A 44 3.69 -2.03 -0.21
CA VAL A 44 2.41 -1.62 0.35
C VAL A 44 1.85 -0.46 -0.46
N SER A 45 0.55 -0.49 -0.72
CA SER A 45 -0.15 0.55 -1.48
C SER A 45 -1.17 1.25 -0.61
N LEU A 46 -1.09 2.58 -0.53
CA LEU A 46 -2.06 3.40 0.22
C LEU A 46 -2.85 4.27 -0.75
N THR A 47 -4.16 4.05 -0.81
CA THR A 47 -5.11 4.81 -1.63
C THR A 47 -5.70 5.94 -0.79
N MET A 48 -5.44 7.19 -1.18
CA MET A 48 -5.86 8.38 -0.44
C MET A 48 -6.67 9.33 -1.31
N CYS A 49 -7.57 10.10 -0.69
CA CYS A 49 -8.22 11.21 -1.36
C CYS A 49 -7.31 12.44 -1.37
N CYS A 50 -6.98 12.95 -2.55
CA CYS A 50 -6.21 14.19 -2.70
C CYS A 50 -7.12 15.41 -2.56
N LEU A 51 -6.85 16.25 -1.55
CA LEU A 51 -7.56 17.52 -1.33
C LEU A 51 -6.88 18.68 -2.07
N HIS A 52 -5.56 18.70 -2.06
CA HIS A 52 -4.78 19.78 -2.65
C HIS A 52 -3.46 19.23 -3.20
N SER A 53 -3.02 19.80 -4.32
CA SER A 53 -1.72 19.53 -4.93
C SER A 53 -1.18 20.83 -5.50
N GLU A 54 0.06 21.17 -5.14
CA GLU A 54 0.74 22.35 -5.65
C GLU A 54 2.19 22.04 -5.97
N ARG A 55 2.70 22.72 -7.02
CA ARG A 55 4.10 22.65 -7.40
C ARG A 55 4.88 23.70 -6.63
N LEU A 56 5.90 23.28 -5.90
CA LEU A 56 6.77 24.19 -5.17
C LEU A 56 7.60 24.99 -6.16
N HIS A 57 7.69 26.31 -5.98
CA HIS A 57 8.56 27.15 -6.80
C HIS A 57 9.95 27.22 -6.13
N GLY A 58 11.00 26.92 -6.89
CA GLY A 58 12.40 26.91 -6.42
C GLY A 58 12.98 25.51 -6.18
N ASP A 59 12.14 24.47 -6.15
CA ASP A 59 12.54 23.07 -6.15
C ASP A 59 11.60 22.30 -7.10
N HIS A 60 12.05 21.18 -7.67
CA HIS A 60 11.24 20.36 -8.58
C HIS A 60 10.19 19.50 -7.86
N GLY A 61 9.99 19.73 -6.56
CA GLY A 61 9.03 19.03 -5.71
C GLY A 61 7.57 19.40 -5.92
N THR A 62 6.70 18.49 -5.48
CA THR A 62 5.25 18.66 -5.44
C THR A 62 4.79 18.43 -4.00
N ARG A 63 3.98 19.34 -3.47
CA ARG A 63 3.33 19.18 -2.16
C ARG A 63 1.90 18.72 -2.40
N VAL A 64 1.50 17.66 -1.70
CA VAL A 64 0.14 17.11 -1.74
C VAL A 64 -0.44 17.05 -0.34
N THR A 65 -1.72 17.40 -0.20
CA THR A 65 -2.51 17.23 1.02
C THR A 65 -3.52 16.12 0.77
N LEU A 66 -3.44 15.07 1.56
CA LEU A 66 -4.21 13.84 1.40
C LEU A 66 -5.05 13.57 2.67
N VAL A 67 -6.20 12.92 2.50
CA VAL A 67 -7.03 12.38 3.58
C VAL A 67 -7.41 10.93 3.28
N ASP A 68 -7.77 10.18 4.32
CA ASP A 68 -8.18 8.77 4.18
C ASP A 68 -9.32 8.65 3.15
N ALA A 69 -9.23 7.66 2.26
CA ALA A 69 -10.22 7.52 1.19
C ALA A 69 -11.61 7.17 1.72
N ALA A 70 -11.70 6.53 2.90
CA ALA A 70 -12.96 6.20 3.56
C ALA A 70 -13.71 7.41 4.17
N GLN A 71 -13.10 8.61 4.21
CA GLN A 71 -13.74 9.81 4.78
C GLN A 71 -14.55 10.63 3.77
N ARG A 72 -14.64 10.20 2.50
CA ARG A 72 -15.56 10.78 1.51
C ARG A 72 -16.83 9.94 1.41
N ASP A 73 -17.69 10.04 2.43
CA ASP A 73 -19.12 9.73 2.31
C ASP A 73 -19.93 11.04 2.35
#